data_AF-A0A970AW14-F1
#
_entry.id   AF-A0A970AW14-F1
#
_cell.length_a   1.000
_cell.length_b   1.000
_cell.length_c   1.000
_cell.angle_alpha   90.00
_cell.angle_beta   90.00
_cell.angle_gamma   90.00
#
_symmetry.space_group_name_H-M   'P 1'
#
loop_
_entity.id
_entity.type
_entity.pdbx_description
1 polymer ?
#
loop_
_entity_poly.entity_id
_entity_poly.type
_entity_poly.pdbx_seq_one_letter_code
_entity_poly.pdbx_strand_id
1 'polypeptide(L)'
;VLWDDVKGAIVNNESSEIIVMLNSEFNEFARHPELDLYPDTLREKIDRWNEKIYHAVNNGVYRCGFAQTQAAYDVACSELFAVLDEIDRALLTNRYLCGNSVTLADVRLFTTLFRFDAVYYSLFKCSLRRIQDYQNLSGYLRDLYQLPGVAATCDLDAVKRDYYGNLFPLNPGGIVPAGPDLANFLLPHDRQLTVDRGQSIVDRSIAQQNTANFRQVRYRNIVGRDLGQAVSLGDCSIVGCTS
;
A
#
# COMPACT_ATOMS: atom_id res chain seq x y z
N VAL A 1 -3.47 25.11 -6.77
CA VAL A 1 -4.56 25.86 -7.44
C VAL A 1 -4.27 25.84 -8.93
N LEU A 2 -5.26 25.46 -9.74
CA LEU A 2 -5.26 25.65 -11.19
C LEU A 2 -5.93 27.00 -11.49
N TRP A 3 -5.21 27.88 -12.18
CA TRP A 3 -5.58 29.28 -12.36
C TRP A 3 -5.69 29.64 -13.85
N ASP A 4 -6.74 30.35 -14.21
CA ASP A 4 -6.93 30.95 -15.54
C ASP A 4 -6.37 32.37 -15.50
N ASP A 5 -5.27 32.62 -16.19
CA ASP A 5 -4.59 33.91 -16.23
C ASP A 5 -5.31 34.96 -17.09
N VAL A 6 -6.10 34.53 -18.07
CA VAL A 6 -6.90 35.40 -18.94
C VAL A 6 -8.12 35.92 -18.20
N LYS A 7 -8.84 35.04 -17.48
CA LYS A 7 -10.04 35.41 -16.71
C LYS A 7 -9.72 35.89 -15.30
N GLY A 8 -8.50 35.65 -14.82
CA GLY A 8 -8.10 35.96 -13.46
C GLY A 8 -8.95 35.21 -12.42
N ALA A 9 -9.17 33.91 -12.63
CA ALA A 9 -10.06 33.11 -11.78
C ALA A 9 -9.49 31.72 -11.47
N ILE A 10 -9.91 31.18 -10.32
CA ILE A 10 -9.61 29.78 -9.95
C ILE A 10 -10.45 28.86 -10.82
N VAL A 11 -9.81 27.98 -11.57
CA VAL A 11 -10.47 26.91 -12.33
C VAL A 11 -10.80 25.76 -11.40
N ASN A 12 -9.83 25.31 -10.62
CA ASN A 12 -9.98 24.22 -9.67
C ASN A 12 -8.94 24.36 -8.53
N ASN A 13 -9.31 24.03 -7.30
CA ASN A 13 -8.41 23.97 -6.15
C ASN A 13 -8.38 22.59 -5.47
N GLU A 14 -9.16 21.63 -5.95
CA GLU A 14 -9.19 20.26 -5.49
C GLU A 14 -8.06 19.45 -6.14
N SER A 15 -7.02 19.15 -5.36
CA SER A 15 -5.82 18.46 -5.83
C SER A 15 -6.11 17.10 -6.46
N SER A 16 -7.11 16.37 -5.95
CA SER A 16 -7.46 15.04 -6.40
C SER A 16 -8.06 15.04 -7.82
N GLU A 17 -8.80 16.08 -8.17
CA GLU A 17 -9.35 16.30 -9.51
C GLU A 17 -8.27 16.84 -10.47
N ILE A 18 -7.46 17.79 -10.01
CA ILE A 18 -6.41 18.42 -10.84
C ILE A 18 -5.43 17.36 -11.36
N ILE A 19 -4.99 16.41 -10.52
CA ILE A 19 -4.04 15.38 -10.99
C ILE A 19 -4.66 14.41 -12.02
N VAL A 20 -5.99 14.23 -12.01
CA VAL A 20 -6.69 13.44 -13.02
C VAL A 20 -6.78 14.22 -14.32
N MET A 21 -7.08 15.52 -14.26
CA MET A 21 -7.05 16.40 -15.44
C MET A 21 -5.66 16.42 -16.09
N LEU A 22 -4.60 16.55 -15.29
CA LEU A 22 -3.22 16.56 -15.78
C LEU A 22 -2.78 15.22 -16.39
N ASN A 23 -3.44 14.11 -16.03
CA ASN A 23 -3.10 12.78 -16.56
C ASN A 23 -3.52 12.60 -18.04
N SER A 24 -4.60 13.25 -18.48
CA SER A 24 -5.16 12.99 -19.83
C SER A 24 -5.53 14.23 -20.63
N GLU A 25 -6.01 15.29 -20.00
CA GLU A 25 -6.61 16.45 -20.71
C GLU A 25 -5.57 17.28 -21.48
N PHE A 26 -4.28 17.10 -21.19
CA PHE A 26 -3.18 17.83 -21.81
C PHE A 26 -2.25 16.94 -22.65
N ASN A 27 -2.68 15.72 -23.02
CA ASN A 27 -1.84 14.78 -23.75
C ASN A 27 -1.33 15.32 -25.10
N GLU A 28 -2.08 16.20 -25.77
CA GLU A 28 -1.62 16.86 -27.01
C GLU A 28 -0.31 17.66 -26.82
N PHE A 29 -0.05 18.16 -25.60
CA PHE A 29 1.11 18.98 -25.27
C PHE A 29 2.16 18.23 -24.44
N ALA A 30 1.86 17.00 -24.01
CA ALA A 30 2.71 16.24 -23.13
C ALA A 30 3.97 15.74 -23.85
N ARG A 31 5.09 15.68 -23.12
CA ARG A 31 6.32 15.02 -23.61
C ARG A 31 6.18 13.49 -23.66
N HIS A 32 5.31 12.95 -22.82
CA HIS A 32 5.04 11.52 -22.64
C HIS A 32 3.53 11.27 -22.67
N PRO A 33 2.84 11.50 -23.81
CA PRO A 33 1.39 11.30 -23.92
C PRO A 33 0.96 9.82 -23.75
N GLU A 34 1.91 8.89 -23.87
CA GLU A 34 1.72 7.47 -23.63
C GLU A 34 1.65 7.09 -22.14
N LEU A 35 2.09 7.99 -21.25
CA LEU A 35 2.09 7.73 -19.81
C LEU A 35 0.69 7.95 -19.25
N ASP A 36 0.03 6.86 -18.90
CA ASP A 36 -1.27 6.88 -18.22
C ASP A 36 -1.15 6.30 -16.80
N LEU A 37 -1.31 7.17 -15.80
CA LEU A 37 -1.29 6.80 -14.38
C LEU A 37 -2.69 6.45 -13.85
N TYR A 38 -3.73 6.54 -14.69
CA TYR A 38 -5.13 6.23 -14.36
C TYR A 38 -5.85 5.39 -15.43
N PRO A 39 -5.26 4.26 -15.87
CA PRO A 39 -5.81 3.45 -16.95
C PRO A 39 -7.11 2.77 -16.55
N ASP A 40 -8.03 2.63 -17.50
CA ASP A 40 -9.36 2.03 -17.32
C ASP A 40 -9.28 0.65 -16.62
N THR A 41 -8.29 -0.16 -16.97
CA THR A 41 -8.11 -1.52 -16.44
C THR A 41 -7.75 -1.58 -14.96
N LEU A 42 -7.19 -0.50 -14.40
CA LEU A 42 -6.82 -0.40 -12.99
C LEU A 42 -7.68 0.59 -12.20
N ARG A 43 -8.58 1.32 -12.86
CA ARG A 43 -9.36 2.43 -12.28
C ARG A 43 -10.04 2.05 -10.96
N GLU A 44 -10.81 0.95 -10.94
CA GLU A 44 -11.50 0.51 -9.72
C GLU A 44 -10.52 0.22 -8.57
N LYS A 45 -9.35 -0.36 -8.87
CA LYS A 45 -8.32 -0.64 -7.86
C LYS A 45 -7.66 0.65 -7.36
N ILE A 46 -7.39 1.59 -8.26
CA ILE A 46 -6.84 2.91 -7.94
C ILE A 46 -7.82 3.67 -7.03
N ASP A 47 -9.11 3.68 -7.36
CA ASP A 47 -10.14 4.40 -6.61
C ASP A 47 -10.31 3.84 -5.20
N ARG A 48 -10.30 2.51 -5.05
CA ARG A 48 -10.35 1.87 -3.72
C ARG A 48 -9.14 2.25 -2.85
N TRP A 49 -7.94 2.31 -3.42
CA TRP A 49 -6.76 2.75 -2.68
C TRP A 49 -6.83 4.23 -2.34
N ASN A 50 -7.21 5.06 -3.31
CA ASN A 50 -7.35 6.50 -3.15
C ASN A 50 -8.29 6.87 -2.02
N GLU A 51 -9.45 6.21 -1.93
CA GLU A 51 -10.43 6.43 -0.86
C GLU A 51 -9.80 6.19 0.52
N LYS A 52 -9.17 5.03 0.72
CA LYS A 52 -8.51 4.67 1.99
C LYS A 52 -7.37 5.64 2.32
N ILE A 53 -6.53 5.92 1.35
CA ILE A 53 -5.34 6.76 1.50
C ILE A 53 -5.75 8.19 1.83
N TYR A 54 -6.76 8.73 1.17
CA TYR A 54 -7.27 10.06 1.45
C TYR A 54 -7.77 10.17 2.90
N HIS A 55 -8.69 9.29 3.31
CA HIS A 55 -9.34 9.39 4.62
C HIS A 55 -8.40 9.06 5.79
N ALA A 56 -7.65 7.97 5.69
CA ALA A 56 -6.87 7.44 6.81
C ALA A 56 -5.41 7.91 6.81
N VAL A 57 -4.85 8.31 5.66
CA VAL A 57 -3.42 8.62 5.54
C VAL A 57 -3.19 10.10 5.25
N ASN A 58 -3.64 10.62 4.11
CA ASN A 58 -3.43 12.01 3.73
C ASN A 58 -4.11 12.96 4.72
N ASN A 59 -5.38 12.75 5.03
CA ASN A 59 -6.09 13.52 6.04
C ASN A 59 -5.83 12.99 7.47
N GLY A 60 -5.56 11.69 7.62
CA GLY A 60 -5.37 11.06 8.94
C GLY A 60 -4.21 11.65 9.73
N VAL A 61 -3.08 11.99 9.09
CA VAL A 61 -1.96 12.66 9.78
C VAL A 61 -2.35 14.03 10.33
N TYR A 62 -3.17 14.80 9.60
CA TYR A 62 -3.70 16.09 10.08
C TYR A 62 -4.69 15.90 11.22
N ARG A 63 -5.58 14.90 11.12
CA ARG A 63 -6.50 14.53 12.20
C ARG A 63 -5.73 14.17 13.47
N CYS A 64 -4.58 13.50 13.38
CA CYS A 64 -3.70 13.26 14.51
C CYS A 64 -3.10 14.57 15.06
N GLY A 65 -2.49 15.37 14.18
CA GLY A 65 -1.77 16.58 14.59
C GLY A 65 -2.65 17.66 15.22
N PHE A 66 -3.88 17.80 14.74
CA PHE A 66 -4.82 18.83 15.17
C PHE A 66 -5.91 18.32 16.12
N ALA A 67 -5.85 17.06 16.56
CA ALA A 67 -6.78 16.53 17.55
C ALA A 67 -6.79 17.37 18.83
N GLN A 68 -7.98 17.76 19.28
CA GLN A 68 -8.18 18.56 20.50
C GLN A 68 -8.48 17.70 21.73
N THR A 69 -8.67 16.39 21.55
CA THR A 69 -8.93 15.42 22.63
C THR A 69 -8.13 14.15 22.41
N GLN A 70 -7.79 13.45 23.50
CA GLN A 70 -7.09 12.17 23.44
C GLN A 70 -7.87 11.14 22.62
N ALA A 71 -9.19 11.04 22.83
CA ALA A 71 -10.03 10.09 22.10
C ALA A 71 -10.04 10.35 20.58
N ALA A 72 -10.08 11.61 20.15
CA ALA A 72 -10.01 11.94 18.72
C ALA A 72 -8.65 11.59 18.12
N TYR A 73 -7.57 11.85 18.85
CA TYR A 73 -6.22 11.44 18.46
C TYR A 73 -6.10 9.92 18.36
N ASP A 74 -6.56 9.18 19.37
CA ASP A 74 -6.45 7.71 19.43
C ASP A 74 -7.15 7.04 18.24
N VAL A 75 -8.34 7.53 17.89
CA VAL A 75 -9.09 7.05 16.71
C VAL A 75 -8.31 7.35 15.43
N ALA A 76 -7.90 8.60 15.22
CA ALA A 76 -7.18 8.99 14.00
C ALA A 76 -5.84 8.23 13.85
N CYS A 77 -5.11 8.07 14.95
CA CYS A 77 -3.83 7.37 14.97
C CYS A 77 -4.03 5.87 14.71
N SER A 78 -5.04 5.24 15.32
CA SER A 78 -5.37 3.83 15.07
C SER A 78 -5.75 3.58 13.60
N GLU A 79 -6.61 4.42 13.03
CA GLU A 79 -7.01 4.33 11.61
C GLU A 79 -5.82 4.51 10.66
N LEU A 80 -4.98 5.52 10.92
CA LEU A 80 -3.77 5.79 10.14
C LEU A 80 -2.85 4.57 10.07
N PHE A 81 -2.48 4.03 11.23
CA PHE A 81 -1.54 2.91 11.28
C PHE A 81 -2.15 1.60 10.80
N ALA A 82 -3.46 1.39 10.96
CA ALA A 82 -4.14 0.23 10.37
C ALA A 82 -4.05 0.23 8.83
N VAL A 83 -4.22 1.39 8.19
CA VAL A 83 -4.10 1.51 6.73
C VAL A 83 -2.64 1.46 6.27
N LEU A 84 -1.68 2.07 6.99
CA LEU A 84 -0.27 1.91 6.68
C LEU A 84 0.19 0.44 6.77
N ASP A 85 -0.29 -0.31 7.76
CA ASP A 85 -0.03 -1.75 7.89
C ASP A 85 -0.72 -2.57 6.78
N GLU A 86 -1.88 -2.14 6.27
CA GLU A 86 -2.50 -2.73 5.07
C GLU A 86 -1.66 -2.49 3.82
N ILE A 87 -1.20 -1.26 3.62
CA ILE A 87 -0.36 -0.88 2.49
C ILE A 87 0.97 -1.66 2.52
N ASP A 88 1.64 -1.73 3.67
CA ASP A 88 2.91 -2.47 3.78
C ASP A 88 2.74 -3.95 3.40
N ARG A 89 1.66 -4.59 3.85
CA ARG A 89 1.32 -5.97 3.47
C ARG A 89 1.04 -6.10 1.97
N ALA A 90 0.32 -5.16 1.36
CA ALA A 90 0.06 -5.18 -0.08
C ALA A 90 1.35 -5.03 -0.90
N LEU A 91 2.31 -4.24 -0.40
CA LEU A 91 3.61 -4.02 -1.03
C LEU A 91 4.56 -5.20 -0.88
N LEU A 92 4.26 -6.21 -0.05
CA LEU A 92 5.06 -7.43 0.04
C LEU A 92 5.13 -8.18 -1.30
N THR A 93 4.02 -8.21 -2.05
CA THR A 93 3.89 -8.98 -3.30
C THR A 93 3.74 -8.12 -4.55
N ASN A 94 3.44 -6.83 -4.40
CA ASN A 94 3.34 -5.88 -5.51
C ASN A 94 4.43 -4.84 -5.41
N ARG A 95 5.02 -4.40 -6.53
CA ARG A 95 6.00 -3.30 -6.52
C ARG A 95 5.36 -1.95 -6.17
N TYR A 96 4.13 -1.72 -6.64
CA TYR A 96 3.31 -0.53 -6.39
C TYR A 96 1.89 -0.94 -5.95
N LEU A 97 1.06 0.00 -5.49
CA LEU A 97 -0.26 -0.31 -4.91
C LEU A 97 -1.18 -1.09 -5.86
N CYS A 98 -1.08 -0.79 -7.15
CA CYS A 98 -1.93 -1.39 -8.17
C CYS A 98 -1.26 -2.53 -8.95
N GLY A 99 0.02 -2.83 -8.72
CA GLY A 99 0.73 -3.91 -9.41
C GLY A 99 2.20 -3.57 -9.64
N ASN A 100 2.65 -3.65 -10.90
CA ASN A 100 4.06 -3.44 -11.27
C ASN A 100 4.35 -2.08 -11.91
N SER A 101 3.32 -1.26 -12.14
CA SER A 101 3.43 0.10 -12.68
C SER A 101 2.93 1.13 -11.67
N VAL A 102 3.51 2.33 -11.71
CA VAL A 102 3.08 3.48 -10.90
C VAL A 102 1.70 3.93 -11.38
N THR A 103 0.84 4.28 -10.44
CA THR A 103 -0.50 4.83 -10.70
C THR A 103 -0.74 6.10 -9.87
N LEU A 104 -1.86 6.79 -10.10
CA LEU A 104 -2.24 7.96 -9.29
C LEU A 104 -2.39 7.63 -7.80
N ALA A 105 -2.69 6.38 -7.42
CA ALA A 105 -2.71 5.97 -6.02
C ALA A 105 -1.32 6.11 -5.37
N ASP A 106 -0.27 5.75 -6.11
CA ASP A 106 1.10 5.84 -5.64
C ASP A 106 1.55 7.30 -5.52
N VAL A 107 1.18 8.13 -6.50
CA VAL A 107 1.45 9.58 -6.49
C VAL A 107 0.81 10.24 -5.26
N ARG A 108 -0.46 9.94 -4.96
CA ARG A 108 -1.17 10.47 -3.79
C ARG A 108 -0.53 10.02 -2.49
N LEU A 109 -0.16 8.76 -2.37
CA LEU A 109 0.47 8.23 -1.15
C LEU A 109 1.86 8.81 -0.92
N PHE A 110 2.67 8.89 -1.99
CA PHE A 110 4.06 9.38 -1.95
C PHE A 110 4.19 10.70 -1.23
N THR A 111 3.30 11.64 -1.53
CA THR A 111 3.34 12.99 -0.94
C THR A 111 3.24 12.97 0.58
N THR A 112 2.44 12.07 1.17
CA THR A 112 2.35 11.93 2.62
C THR A 112 3.55 11.18 3.18
N LEU A 113 3.96 10.08 2.55
CA LEU A 113 5.10 9.28 3.03
C LEU A 113 6.42 10.07 3.06
N PHE A 114 6.67 10.88 2.02
CA PHE A 114 7.86 11.74 1.93
C PHE A 114 8.02 12.69 3.12
N ARG A 115 6.89 13.18 3.66
CA ARG A 115 6.86 14.13 4.78
C ARG A 115 6.76 13.45 6.14
N PHE A 116 6.48 12.15 6.18
CA PHE A 116 6.05 11.47 7.39
C PHE A 116 7.11 11.48 8.48
N ASP A 117 8.30 10.94 8.22
CA ASP A 117 9.35 10.83 9.23
C ASP A 117 9.93 12.20 9.62
N ALA A 118 9.90 13.16 8.70
CA ALA A 118 10.46 14.49 8.91
C ALA A 118 9.53 15.45 9.65
N VAL A 119 8.22 15.25 9.55
CA VAL A 119 7.22 16.16 10.09
C VAL A 119 6.17 15.40 10.88
N TYR A 120 5.38 14.55 10.23
CA TYR A 120 4.16 13.99 10.83
C TYR A 120 4.46 13.10 12.04
N TYR A 121 5.56 12.35 12.00
CA TYR A 121 5.97 11.47 13.08
C TYR A 121 6.13 12.24 14.40
N SER A 122 6.82 13.39 14.37
CA SER A 122 7.09 14.19 15.57
C SER A 122 6.05 15.29 15.79
N LEU A 123 5.85 16.17 14.81
CA LEU A 123 4.99 17.36 14.96
C LEU A 123 3.52 16.96 15.16
N PHE A 124 3.03 16.01 14.36
CA PHE A 124 1.64 15.54 14.41
C PHE A 124 1.45 14.34 15.34
N LYS A 125 2.53 13.91 16.03
CA LYS A 125 2.53 12.76 16.95
C LYS A 125 2.09 11.46 16.29
N CYS A 126 2.29 11.30 14.98
CA CYS A 126 2.06 10.03 14.29
C CYS A 126 3.20 9.05 14.60
N SER A 127 3.39 8.70 15.88
CA SER A 127 4.66 8.20 16.41
C SER A 127 4.67 6.70 16.75
N LEU A 128 3.69 5.90 16.29
CA LEU A 128 3.72 4.44 16.52
C LEU A 128 4.87 3.77 15.76
N ARG A 129 5.16 4.22 14.53
CA ARG A 129 6.26 3.69 13.70
C ARG A 129 6.67 4.74 12.67
N ARG A 130 7.97 4.83 12.36
CA ARG A 130 8.46 5.63 11.24
C ARG A 130 8.28 4.85 9.93
N ILE A 131 8.14 5.53 8.80
CA ILE A 131 8.09 4.90 7.48
C ILE A 131 9.37 4.11 7.21
N GLN A 132 10.53 4.60 7.66
CA GLN A 132 11.79 3.86 7.54
C GLN A 132 11.81 2.51 8.28
N ASP A 133 10.98 2.34 9.32
CA ASP A 133 10.93 1.11 10.14
C ASP A 133 9.96 0.06 9.55
N TYR A 134 9.22 0.41 8.48
CA TYR A 134 8.39 -0.55 7.76
C TYR A 134 9.20 -1.39 6.78
N GLN A 135 8.84 -2.68 6.67
CA GLN A 135 9.55 -3.64 5.85
C GLN A 135 9.47 -3.33 4.35
N ASN A 136 8.29 -2.96 3.84
CA ASN A 136 8.04 -2.78 2.42
C ASN A 136 7.82 -1.31 2.06
N LEU A 137 7.13 -0.54 2.93
CA LEU A 137 6.87 0.89 2.73
C LEU A 137 8.14 1.73 2.63
N SER A 138 9.19 1.41 3.39
CA SER A 138 10.46 2.14 3.34
C SER A 138 11.13 2.02 1.96
N GLY A 139 11.20 0.80 1.41
CA GLY A 139 11.72 0.55 0.06
C GLY A 139 10.82 1.14 -1.02
N TYR A 140 9.50 1.06 -0.86
CA TYR A 140 8.54 1.69 -1.77
C TYR A 140 8.71 3.21 -1.88
N LEU A 141 8.88 3.90 -0.74
CA LEU A 141 9.13 5.35 -0.73
C LEU A 141 10.43 5.70 -1.47
N ARG A 142 11.50 4.94 -1.25
CA ARG A 142 12.79 5.13 -1.94
C ARG A 142 12.69 4.84 -3.44
N ASP A 143 11.98 3.80 -3.85
CA ASP A 143 11.74 3.45 -5.27
C ASP A 143 11.05 4.62 -6.00
N LEU A 144 9.98 5.18 -5.42
CA LEU A 144 9.28 6.34 -5.99
C LEU A 144 10.15 7.60 -6.01
N TYR A 145 10.89 7.88 -4.93
CA TYR A 145 11.77 9.05 -4.85
C TYR A 145 12.87 9.02 -5.92
N GLN A 146 13.38 7.84 -6.25
CA GLN A 146 14.46 7.62 -7.21
C GLN A 146 13.98 7.55 -8.66
N LEU A 147 12.67 7.64 -8.93
CA LEU A 147 12.17 7.76 -10.30
C LEU A 147 12.68 9.04 -10.97
N PRO A 148 12.96 9.02 -12.29
CA PRO A 148 13.48 10.18 -13.00
C PRO A 148 12.62 11.43 -12.79
N GLY A 149 13.25 12.51 -12.35
CA GLY A 149 12.60 13.81 -12.12
C GLY A 149 11.86 13.96 -10.79
N VAL A 150 11.54 12.89 -10.06
CA VAL A 150 10.77 12.98 -8.81
C VAL A 150 11.54 13.70 -7.71
N ALA A 151 12.80 13.34 -7.47
CA ALA A 151 13.63 13.99 -6.46
C ALA A 151 13.77 15.52 -6.67
N ALA A 152 13.73 16.01 -7.92
CA ALA A 152 13.80 17.44 -8.23
C ALA A 152 12.52 18.21 -7.81
N THR A 153 11.42 17.51 -7.53
CA THR A 153 10.17 18.07 -7.00
C THR A 153 10.12 18.11 -5.47
N CYS A 154 11.14 17.56 -4.81
CA CYS A 154 11.16 17.32 -3.37
C CYS A 154 12.14 18.27 -2.66
N ASP A 155 11.60 19.25 -1.94
CA ASP A 155 12.38 20.12 -1.03
C ASP A 155 11.96 19.86 0.42
N LEU A 156 12.69 18.97 1.10
CA LEU A 156 12.38 18.61 2.48
C LEU A 156 12.66 19.75 3.46
N ASP A 157 13.63 20.61 3.17
CA ASP A 157 13.95 21.74 4.02
C ASP A 157 12.85 22.80 3.96
N ALA A 158 12.30 23.07 2.77
CA ALA A 158 11.12 23.91 2.63
C ALA A 158 9.90 23.31 3.35
N VAL A 159 9.67 22.01 3.21
CA VAL A 159 8.61 21.31 3.96
C VAL A 159 8.80 21.49 5.47
N LYS A 160 10.00 21.25 6.01
CA LYS A 160 10.25 21.38 7.45
C LYS A 160 10.07 22.82 7.93
N ARG A 161 10.58 23.81 7.19
CA ARG A 161 10.40 25.24 7.51
C ARG A 161 8.92 25.61 7.57
N ASP A 162 8.12 25.16 6.61
CA ASP A 162 6.69 25.47 6.56
C ASP A 162 5.94 24.86 7.76
N TYR A 163 6.06 23.55 7.97
CA TYR A 163 5.30 22.87 9.02
C TYR A 163 5.71 23.28 10.43
N TYR A 164 7.01 23.35 10.72
CA TYR A 164 7.49 23.72 12.06
C TYR A 164 7.43 25.23 12.31
N GLY A 165 7.43 26.06 11.26
CA GLY A 165 7.40 27.52 11.37
C GLY A 165 6.01 28.14 11.36
N ASN A 166 5.08 27.60 10.56
CA ASN A 166 3.78 28.25 10.29
C ASN A 166 2.58 27.61 11.00
N LEU A 167 2.68 26.36 11.47
CA LEU A 167 1.54 25.65 12.07
C LEU A 167 1.38 25.92 13.57
N PHE A 168 0.97 27.14 13.91
CA PHE A 168 0.49 27.46 15.26
C PHE A 168 -0.85 26.75 15.54
N PRO A 169 -1.09 26.18 16.74
CA PRO A 169 -0.26 26.22 17.95
C PRO A 169 0.69 25.01 18.13
N LEU A 170 0.93 24.21 17.10
CA LEU A 170 1.61 22.91 17.24
C LEU A 170 3.09 23.02 17.62
N ASN A 171 3.78 24.09 17.19
CA ASN A 171 5.18 24.34 17.55
C ASN A 171 5.44 25.84 17.87
N PRO A 172 5.06 26.33 19.06
CA PRO A 172 5.18 27.75 19.40
C PRO A 172 6.61 28.29 19.33
N GLY A 173 7.62 27.45 19.52
CA GLY A 173 9.03 27.85 19.49
C GLY A 173 9.61 28.01 18.09
N GLY A 174 8.93 27.54 17.03
CA GLY A 174 9.42 27.61 15.65
C GLY A 174 10.71 26.83 15.38
N ILE A 175 11.19 26.02 16.34
CA ILE A 175 12.43 25.25 16.20
C ILE A 175 12.19 24.14 15.18
N VAL A 176 13.06 24.09 14.18
CA VAL A 176 13.05 23.07 13.13
C VAL A 176 14.06 21.97 13.49
N PRO A 177 13.64 20.69 13.60
CA PRO A 177 14.56 19.59 13.89
C PRO A 177 15.65 19.43 12.82
N ALA A 178 16.84 18.97 13.22
CA ALA A 178 17.95 18.74 12.29
C ALA A 178 17.70 17.56 11.34
N GLY A 179 17.20 16.43 11.85
CA GLY A 179 16.92 15.23 11.05
C GLY A 179 15.55 15.25 10.34
N PRO A 180 15.19 14.15 9.66
CA PRO A 180 16.06 13.03 9.24
C PRO A 180 16.99 13.42 8.08
N ASP A 181 18.01 12.60 7.82
CA ASP A 181 18.94 12.78 6.70
C ASP A 181 18.27 12.45 5.35
N LEU A 182 18.36 13.38 4.40
CA LEU A 182 17.89 13.24 3.02
C LEU A 182 18.60 12.11 2.26
N ALA A 183 19.85 11.81 2.61
CA ALA A 183 20.61 10.74 1.97
C ALA A 183 19.93 9.37 2.13
N ASN A 184 19.08 9.21 3.15
CA ASN A 184 18.30 7.99 3.35
C ASN A 184 17.38 7.67 2.17
N PHE A 185 16.87 8.68 1.44
CA PHE A 185 16.02 8.44 0.28
C PHE A 185 16.78 7.88 -0.94
N LEU A 186 18.10 8.01 -0.95
CA LEU A 186 18.99 7.53 -2.02
C LEU A 186 19.56 6.14 -1.75
N LEU A 187 19.28 5.54 -0.58
CA LEU A 187 19.69 4.18 -0.28
C LEU A 187 19.02 3.18 -1.24
N PRO A 188 19.67 2.05 -1.56
CA PRO A 188 19.04 0.98 -2.34
C PRO A 188 17.68 0.56 -1.76
N HIS A 189 16.74 0.27 -2.65
CA HIS A 189 15.36 -0.02 -2.28
C HIS A 189 14.97 -1.49 -2.51
N ASP A 190 15.72 -2.24 -3.32
CA ASP A 190 15.52 -3.68 -3.62
C ASP A 190 14.12 -4.06 -4.13
N ARG A 191 13.31 -3.09 -4.58
CA ARG A 191 11.93 -3.28 -5.06
C ARG A 191 11.84 -3.83 -6.49
N GLN A 192 12.95 -3.87 -7.21
CA GLN A 192 13.03 -4.47 -8.54
C GLN A 192 12.86 -6.00 -8.45
N LEU A 193 13.27 -6.61 -7.32
CA LEU A 193 13.22 -8.06 -7.07
C LEU A 193 11.86 -8.58 -6.59
N THR A 194 10.89 -7.69 -6.33
CA THR A 194 9.58 -8.10 -5.78
C THR A 194 8.73 -8.85 -6.81
N VAL A 195 8.97 -8.61 -8.11
CA VAL A 195 8.36 -9.36 -9.22
C VAL A 195 8.71 -10.86 -9.12
N ASP A 196 9.96 -11.18 -8.78
CA ASP A 196 10.44 -12.57 -8.69
C ASP A 196 9.95 -13.29 -7.42
N ARG A 197 9.76 -12.56 -6.31
CA ARG A 197 9.24 -13.14 -5.06
C ARG A 197 7.75 -13.48 -5.15
N GLY A 198 6.95 -12.64 -5.82
CA GLY A 198 5.53 -12.92 -6.07
C GLY A 198 5.35 -14.22 -6.89
N GLN A 199 6.14 -14.36 -7.96
CA GLN A 199 6.18 -15.58 -8.77
C GLN A 199 6.61 -16.79 -7.95
N SER A 200 7.71 -16.68 -7.18
CA SER A 200 8.20 -17.78 -6.35
C SER A 200 7.22 -18.24 -5.25
N ILE A 201 6.43 -17.33 -4.67
CA ILE A 201 5.43 -17.68 -3.65
C ILE A 201 4.23 -18.39 -4.30
N VAL A 202 3.76 -17.89 -5.44
CA VAL A 202 2.70 -18.53 -6.24
C VAL A 202 3.15 -19.91 -6.71
N ASP A 203 4.37 -20.04 -7.21
CA ASP A 203 4.96 -21.31 -7.65
C ASP A 203 5.07 -22.32 -6.50
N ARG A 204 5.45 -21.87 -5.30
CA ARG A 204 5.48 -22.73 -4.10
C ARG A 204 4.07 -23.14 -3.65
N SER A 205 3.09 -22.26 -3.75
CA SER A 205 1.68 -22.56 -3.42
C SER A 205 1.07 -23.57 -4.40
N ILE A 206 1.30 -23.38 -5.71
CA ILE A 206 0.90 -24.31 -6.77
C ILE A 206 1.59 -25.67 -6.59
N ALA A 207 2.89 -25.69 -6.28
CA ALA A 207 3.62 -26.92 -6.00
C ALA A 207 3.05 -27.68 -4.78
N GLN A 208 2.66 -26.97 -3.71
CA GLN A 208 2.04 -27.57 -2.53
C GLN A 208 0.63 -28.13 -2.83
N GLN A 209 -0.20 -27.41 -3.57
CA GLN A 209 -1.53 -27.88 -3.99
C GLN A 209 -1.44 -29.09 -4.92
N ASN A 210 -0.51 -29.08 -5.87
CA ASN A 210 -0.27 -30.22 -6.75
C ASN A 210 0.22 -31.44 -5.95
N THR A 211 1.13 -31.26 -5.00
CA THR A 211 1.59 -32.35 -4.12
C THR A 211 0.46 -32.92 -3.26
N ALA A 212 -0.44 -32.07 -2.75
CA ALA A 212 -1.62 -32.50 -1.99
C ALA A 212 -2.62 -33.28 -2.88
N ASN A 213 -2.85 -32.82 -4.10
CA ASN A 213 -3.70 -33.51 -5.08
C ASN A 213 -3.11 -34.87 -5.50
N PHE A 214 -1.79 -34.96 -5.72
CA PHE A 214 -1.11 -36.23 -6.01
C PHE A 214 -1.22 -37.24 -4.86
N ARG A 215 -1.17 -36.77 -3.60
CA ARG A 215 -1.39 -37.64 -2.43
C ARG A 215 -2.83 -38.12 -2.33
N GLN A 216 -3.82 -37.26 -2.62
CA GLN A 216 -5.24 -37.66 -2.65
C GLN A 216 -5.57 -38.67 -3.76
N VAL A 217 -5.01 -38.50 -4.96
CA VAL A 217 -5.20 -39.42 -6.08
C VAL A 217 -4.56 -40.78 -5.80
N ARG A 218 -3.38 -40.82 -5.15
CA ARG A 218 -2.80 -42.09 -4.68
C ARG A 218 -3.67 -42.77 -3.61
N TYR A 219 -4.23 -42.01 -2.67
CA TYR A 219 -5.12 -42.58 -1.65
C TYR A 219 -6.38 -43.21 -2.26
N ARG A 220 -7.02 -42.54 -3.24
CA ARG A 220 -8.18 -43.11 -3.96
C ARG A 220 -7.84 -44.36 -4.78
N ASN A 221 -6.65 -44.42 -5.38
CA ASN A 221 -6.22 -45.59 -6.16
C ASN A 221 -5.79 -46.79 -5.29
N ILE A 222 -5.42 -46.56 -4.03
CA ILE A 222 -5.11 -47.63 -3.07
C ILE A 222 -6.41 -48.20 -2.49
N VAL A 223 -7.37 -47.35 -2.10
CA VAL A 223 -8.65 -47.80 -1.52
C VAL A 223 -9.59 -48.41 -2.58
N GLY A 224 -9.45 -48.03 -3.85
CA GLY A 224 -10.27 -48.55 -4.95
C GLY A 224 -9.91 -49.95 -5.45
N ARG A 225 -8.82 -50.58 -4.98
CA ARG A 225 -8.42 -51.93 -5.39
C ARG A 225 -8.84 -53.07 -4.44
N ASP A 226 -9.33 -52.75 -3.24
CA ASP A 226 -9.60 -53.76 -2.20
C ASP A 226 -11.10 -54.09 -1.96
N LEU A 227 -12.02 -53.64 -2.83
CA LEU A 227 -13.47 -53.91 -2.69
C LEU A 227 -14.04 -54.75 -3.83
N GLY A 228 -13.31 -55.76 -4.27
CA GLY A 228 -13.74 -56.62 -5.37
C GLY A 228 -13.34 -58.08 -5.24
N GLN A 229 -13.68 -58.74 -4.12
CA GLN A 229 -13.94 -60.19 -4.06
C GLN A 229 -14.28 -60.65 -2.63
N ALA A 230 -15.54 -60.97 -2.38
CA ALA A 230 -15.94 -62.00 -1.41
C ALA A 230 -17.34 -62.50 -1.79
N VAL A 231 -17.37 -63.65 -2.44
CA VAL A 231 -18.57 -64.39 -2.84
C VAL A 231 -19.06 -65.25 -1.67
N SER A 232 -20.38 -65.27 -1.53
CA SER A 232 -21.29 -66.17 -0.82
C SER A 232 -20.81 -67.62 -0.54
N LEU A 233 -21.23 -68.16 0.61
CA LEU A 233 -21.73 -69.51 0.94
C LEU A 233 -21.93 -69.53 2.48
N GLY A 234 -22.96 -70.03 3.16
CA GLY A 234 -24.17 -70.80 2.89
C GLY A 234 -24.82 -71.08 4.27
N ASP A 235 -26.08 -71.51 4.27
CA ASP A 235 -26.98 -71.70 5.44
C ASP A 235 -26.45 -72.59 6.57
N CYS A 236 -26.83 -72.32 7.84
CA CYS A 236 -27.67 -73.19 8.70
C CYS A 236 -27.67 -72.78 10.21
N SER A 237 -28.86 -72.42 10.68
CA SER A 237 -29.52 -72.81 11.95
C SER A 237 -28.88 -72.73 13.36
N ILE A 238 -29.51 -71.88 14.19
CA ILE A 238 -30.12 -72.07 15.55
C ILE A 238 -29.25 -72.46 16.79
N VAL A 239 -29.56 -71.77 17.91
CA VAL A 239 -29.35 -72.05 19.37
C VAL A 239 -27.94 -71.71 19.90
N GLY A 240 -27.71 -71.01 21.01
CA GLY A 240 -28.52 -70.40 22.07
C GLY A 240 -27.64 -70.07 23.30
N CYS A 241 -28.20 -69.31 24.24
CA CYS A 241 -27.87 -69.16 25.67
C CYS A 241 -26.50 -68.58 26.14
N THR A 242 -26.61 -67.38 26.73
CA THR A 242 -26.21 -66.99 28.11
C THR A 242 -25.14 -67.80 28.85
N SER A 243 -24.09 -67.11 29.32
CA SER A 243 -23.75 -66.86 30.73
C SER A 243 -22.68 -65.78 30.82
#